data_AF-A0A3D0X776-F1
#
_entry.id   AF-A0A3D0X776-F1
#
_cell.length_a   1.000
_cell.length_b   1.000
_cell.length_c   1.000
_cell.angle_alpha   90.00
_cell.angle_beta   90.00
_cell.angle_gamma   90.00
#
_symmetry.space_group_name_H-M   'P 1'
#
loop_
_entity.id
_entity.type
_entity.pdbx_description
1 polymer ?
#
loop_
_entity_poly.entity_id
_entity_poly.type
_entity_poly.pdbx_seq_one_letter_code
_entity_poly.pdbx_strand_id
1 'polypeptide(L)'
;MSQDYNRAVLVGYEDGFLRSASICANGPSFESAINEILPECQELSLGVHLNIIEGKSLTHCPLLTDEKGNFNNGYLAMILKSNNREFLSQTEKEFRAQIERVQAVAKPDHIDSHVHVHAIPPIFKLVCRLAKEYKIPYVRTQNEILYAV
;
A
#
# COMPACT_ATOMS: atom_id res chain seq x y z
N MET A 1 -8.31 1.24 -5.95
CA MET A 1 -8.76 2.62 -5.68
C MET A 1 -9.94 3.04 -6.57
N SER A 2 -10.22 2.39 -7.70
CA SER A 2 -11.54 2.36 -8.35
C SER A 2 -11.57 1.20 -9.35
N GLN A 3 -12.73 0.85 -9.90
CA GLN A 3 -12.80 -0.13 -11.00
C GLN A 3 -12.18 0.43 -12.28
N ASP A 4 -12.30 1.74 -12.53
CA ASP A 4 -11.70 2.39 -13.71
C ASP A 4 -10.17 2.30 -13.69
N TYR A 5 -9.53 2.44 -12.52
CA TYR A 5 -8.09 2.27 -12.38
C TYR A 5 -7.66 0.82 -12.65
N ASN A 6 -8.42 -0.16 -12.17
CA ASN A 6 -8.17 -1.56 -12.45
C ASN A 6 -8.25 -1.84 -13.96
N ARG A 7 -9.26 -1.29 -14.65
CA ARG A 7 -9.42 -1.45 -16.09
C ARG A 7 -8.31 -0.76 -16.88
N ALA A 8 -7.84 0.40 -16.43
CA ALA A 8 -6.70 1.08 -17.05
C ALA A 8 -5.41 0.24 -16.95
N VAL A 9 -5.21 -0.48 -15.84
CA VAL A 9 -4.09 -1.43 -15.70
C VAL A 9 -4.18 -2.54 -16.74
N LEU A 10 -5.36 -3.13 -16.93
CA LEU A 10 -5.57 -4.17 -17.95
C LEU A 10 -5.26 -3.66 -19.36
N VAL A 11 -5.83 -2.51 -19.74
CA VAL A 11 -5.59 -1.91 -21.07
C VAL A 11 -4.10 -1.63 -21.28
N GLY A 12 -3.43 -1.03 -20.29
CA GLY A 12 -1.99 -0.74 -20.40
C GLY A 12 -1.11 -2.00 -20.47
N TYR A 13 -1.56 -3.09 -19.85
CA TYR A 13 -0.89 -4.39 -19.93
C TYR A 13 -1.11 -5.03 -21.31
N GLU A 14 -2.34 -5.03 -21.83
CA GLU A 14 -2.69 -5.53 -23.17
C GLU A 14 -1.94 -4.78 -24.28
N ASP A 15 -1.81 -3.46 -24.14
CA ASP A 15 -1.02 -2.61 -25.04
C ASP A 15 0.50 -2.82 -24.89
N GLY A 16 0.94 -3.59 -23.88
CA GLY A 16 2.31 -4.07 -23.71
C GLY A 16 3.30 -3.10 -23.08
N PHE A 17 2.90 -1.87 -22.73
CA PHE A 17 3.78 -0.87 -22.12
C PHE A 17 3.75 -0.89 -20.58
N LEU A 18 2.67 -1.37 -19.97
CA LEU A 18 2.58 -1.53 -18.52
C LEU A 18 3.12 -2.89 -18.09
N ARG A 19 4.16 -2.89 -17.25
CA ARG A 19 4.83 -4.12 -16.78
C ARG A 19 4.82 -4.29 -15.26
N SER A 20 4.34 -3.30 -14.52
CA SER A 20 4.25 -3.35 -13.06
C SER A 20 3.07 -2.53 -12.55
N ALA A 21 2.39 -3.02 -11.52
CA ALA A 21 1.32 -2.31 -10.81
C ALA A 21 1.27 -2.74 -9.34
N SER A 22 0.76 -1.87 -8.46
CA SER A 22 0.53 -2.20 -7.05
C SER A 22 -0.96 -2.26 -6.73
N ILE A 23 -1.38 -3.24 -5.94
CA ILE A 23 -2.77 -3.42 -5.51
C ILE A 23 -3.00 -2.86 -4.09
N CYS A 24 -4.09 -2.11 -3.92
CA CYS A 24 -4.48 -1.53 -2.63
C CYS A 24 -5.46 -2.46 -1.91
N ALA A 25 -5.00 -3.16 -0.88
CA ALA A 25 -5.74 -4.22 -0.18
C ALA A 25 -7.05 -3.77 0.47
N ASN A 26 -7.07 -2.55 0.97
CA ASN A 26 -8.21 -1.95 1.67
C ASN A 26 -9.05 -1.03 0.76
N GLY A 27 -8.77 -1.01 -0.54
CA GLY A 27 -9.53 -0.23 -1.52
C GLY A 27 -10.87 -0.90 -1.87
N PRO A 28 -11.90 -0.12 -2.22
CA PRO A 28 -13.24 -0.67 -2.52
C PRO A 28 -13.27 -1.59 -3.76
N SER A 29 -12.27 -1.49 -4.63
CA SER A 29 -12.16 -2.27 -5.86
C SER A 29 -11.09 -3.36 -5.80
N PHE A 30 -10.69 -3.78 -4.59
CA PHE A 30 -9.77 -4.92 -4.42
C PHE A 30 -10.33 -6.19 -5.06
N GLU A 31 -11.61 -6.49 -4.85
CA GLU A 31 -12.25 -7.70 -5.40
C GLU A 31 -12.32 -7.70 -6.94
N SER A 32 -12.55 -6.55 -7.58
CA SER A 32 -12.48 -6.46 -9.05
C SER A 32 -11.03 -6.66 -9.54
N ALA A 33 -10.03 -6.11 -8.83
CA ALA A 33 -8.64 -6.29 -9.22
C ALA A 33 -8.23 -7.78 -9.23
N ILE A 34 -8.64 -8.54 -8.22
CA ILE A 34 -8.27 -9.96 -8.12
C ILE A 34 -9.05 -10.85 -9.10
N ASN A 35 -10.32 -10.54 -9.38
CA ASN A 35 -11.20 -11.41 -10.16
C ASN A 35 -11.17 -11.09 -11.66
N GLU A 36 -10.89 -9.84 -12.02
CA GLU A 36 -10.99 -9.36 -13.40
C GLU A 36 -9.63 -9.03 -14.02
N ILE A 37 -8.64 -8.62 -13.22
CA ILE A 37 -7.36 -8.13 -13.76
C ILE A 37 -6.24 -9.16 -13.61
N LEU A 38 -6.03 -9.68 -12.39
CA LEU A 38 -4.93 -10.62 -12.13
C LEU A 38 -4.95 -11.88 -13.03
N PRO A 39 -6.10 -12.50 -13.37
CA PRO A 39 -6.12 -13.67 -14.25
C PRO A 39 -5.62 -13.38 -15.67
N GLU A 40 -5.86 -12.17 -16.16
CA GLU A 40 -5.47 -11.71 -17.50
C GLU A 40 -4.00 -11.20 -17.54
N CYS A 41 -3.46 -10.77 -16.41
CA CYS A 41 -2.17 -10.09 -16.30
C CYS A 41 -1.04 -10.96 -15.70
N GLN A 42 -0.85 -12.19 -16.19
CA GLN A 42 0.06 -13.18 -15.55
C GLN A 42 1.55 -12.79 -15.53
N GLU A 43 2.01 -11.96 -16.48
CA GLU A 43 3.41 -11.48 -16.53
C GLU A 43 3.60 -10.10 -15.86
N LEU A 44 2.54 -9.52 -15.31
CA LEU A 44 2.60 -8.21 -14.66
C LEU A 44 3.29 -8.34 -13.29
N SER A 45 4.35 -7.57 -13.07
CA SER A 45 4.93 -7.41 -11.74
C SER A 45 3.90 -6.79 -10.80
N LEU A 46 3.67 -7.42 -9.65
CA LEU A 46 2.62 -7.02 -8.71
C LEU A 46 3.20 -6.58 -7.37
N GLY A 47 2.84 -5.38 -6.94
CA GLY A 47 3.21 -4.82 -5.64
C GLY A 47 2.07 -4.75 -4.63
N VAL A 48 2.42 -4.61 -3.36
CA VAL A 48 1.48 -4.19 -2.31
C VAL A 48 1.49 -2.66 -2.21
N HIS A 49 0.34 -2.04 -2.48
CA HIS A 49 0.15 -0.60 -2.27
C HIS A 49 -0.41 -0.36 -0.86
N LEU A 50 0.47 -0.09 0.11
CA LEU A 50 0.06 0.17 1.48
C LEU A 50 -0.71 1.49 1.59
N ASN A 51 -1.78 1.53 2.38
CA ASN A 51 -2.61 2.73 2.49
C ASN A 51 -3.14 2.92 3.92
N ILE A 52 -2.85 4.09 4.49
CA ILE A 52 -3.34 4.55 5.81
C ILE A 52 -3.80 6.02 5.76
N ILE A 53 -4.16 6.51 4.56
CA ILE A 53 -4.56 7.89 4.31
C ILE A 53 -6.01 7.97 3.87
N GLU A 54 -6.44 7.08 2.97
CA GLU A 54 -7.77 7.15 2.34
C GLU A 54 -8.57 5.87 2.57
N GLY A 55 -9.88 6.01 2.74
CA GLY A 55 -10.80 4.87 2.86
C GLY A 55 -10.80 4.26 4.26
N LYS A 56 -11.11 2.97 4.34
CA LYS A 56 -11.28 2.25 5.61
C LYS A 56 -10.06 1.40 5.95
N SER A 57 -9.79 1.24 7.24
CA SER A 57 -8.82 0.28 7.73
C SER A 57 -9.34 -1.16 7.64
N LEU A 58 -8.44 -2.12 7.49
CA LEU A 58 -8.75 -3.55 7.65
C LEU A 58 -8.76 -3.98 9.12
N THR A 59 -8.11 -3.20 9.98
CA THR A 59 -7.93 -3.49 11.39
C THR A 59 -8.47 -2.37 12.29
N HIS A 60 -8.71 -2.68 13.56
CA HIS A 60 -9.03 -1.66 14.56
C HIS A 60 -7.78 -0.86 14.94
N CYS A 61 -7.72 0.41 14.54
CA CYS A 61 -6.58 1.31 14.73
C CYS A 61 -7.01 2.78 15.02
N PRO A 62 -7.48 3.08 16.24
CA PRO A 62 -8.07 4.38 16.58
C PRO A 62 -7.13 5.59 16.49
N LEU A 63 -5.81 5.39 16.42
CA LEU A 63 -4.86 6.50 16.18
C LEU A 63 -4.75 6.88 14.70
N LEU A 64 -5.20 5.99 13.80
CA LEU A 64 -5.20 6.14 12.35
C LEU A 64 -6.59 6.51 11.81
N THR A 65 -7.67 6.10 12.48
CA THR A 65 -9.05 6.23 11.98
C THR A 65 -9.97 7.07 12.85
N ASP A 66 -11.10 7.48 12.29
CA ASP A 66 -12.27 7.96 13.02
C ASP A 66 -13.05 6.79 13.68
N GLU A 67 -14.16 7.12 14.37
CA GLU A 67 -15.06 6.15 15.01
C GLU A 67 -15.76 5.21 14.01
N LYS A 68 -15.81 5.56 12.73
CA LYS A 68 -16.40 4.76 11.64
C LYS A 68 -15.35 3.88 10.94
N GLY A 69 -14.09 3.92 11.39
CA GLY A 69 -12.97 3.16 10.83
C GLY A 69 -12.41 3.75 9.53
N ASN A 70 -12.74 5.00 9.19
CA ASN A 70 -12.13 5.68 8.05
C ASN A 70 -10.83 6.35 8.47
N PHE A 71 -9.79 6.28 7.65
CA PHE A 71 -8.58 7.07 7.87
C PHE A 71 -8.91 8.56 7.87
N ASN A 72 -8.45 9.27 8.91
CA ASN A 72 -8.80 10.67 9.15
C ASN A 72 -7.57 11.56 9.39
N ASN A 73 -6.39 11.08 8.99
CA ASN A 73 -5.13 11.75 9.21
C ASN A 73 -4.48 12.12 7.88
N GLY A 74 -4.17 13.40 7.72
CA GLY A 74 -3.36 13.86 6.59
C GLY A 74 -1.88 13.50 6.73
N TYR A 75 -1.11 13.71 5.65
CA TYR A 75 0.32 13.38 5.60
C TYR A 75 1.15 14.05 6.71
N LEU A 76 0.90 15.33 7.02
CA LEU A 76 1.61 16.03 8.10
C LEU A 76 1.35 15.39 9.48
N ALA A 77 0.11 14.94 9.73
CA ALA A 77 -0.23 14.27 10.97
C ALA A 77 0.51 12.92 11.09
N MET A 78 0.68 12.19 9.97
CA MET A 78 1.49 10.97 9.94
C MET A 78 2.93 11.23 10.35
N ILE A 79 3.56 12.29 9.82
CA ILE A 79 4.93 12.67 10.18
C ILE A 79 5.03 12.92 11.69
N LEU A 80 4.14 13.77 12.22
CA LEU A 80 4.18 14.16 13.64
C LEU A 80 3.93 12.97 14.58
N LYS A 81 3.04 12.05 14.20
CA LYS A 81 2.70 10.86 14.99
C LYS A 81 3.71 9.72 14.82
N SER A 82 4.55 9.73 13.78
CA SER A 82 5.43 8.60 13.44
C SER A 82 6.46 8.21 14.51
N ASN A 83 6.74 9.08 15.49
CA ASN A 83 7.59 8.75 16.64
C ASN A 83 6.83 8.14 17.83
N ASN A 84 5.49 8.15 17.80
CA ASN A 84 4.67 7.52 18.84
C ASN A 84 4.65 6.00 18.63
N ARG A 85 4.99 5.25 19.69
CA ARG A 85 5.08 3.77 19.64
C ARG A 85 3.74 3.09 19.41
N GLU A 86 2.68 3.61 20.02
CA GLU A 86 1.34 3.05 19.85
C GLU A 86 0.82 3.27 18.42
N PHE A 87 1.07 4.46 17.87
CA PHE A 87 0.77 4.77 16.48
C PHE A 87 1.50 3.82 15.51
N LEU A 88 2.80 3.59 15.73
CA LEU A 88 3.58 2.64 14.92
C LEU A 88 3.09 1.20 15.07
N SER A 89 2.68 0.79 16.27
CA SER A 89 2.11 -0.55 16.52
C SER A 89 0.80 -0.75 15.76
N GLN A 90 -0.10 0.24 15.79
CA GLN A 90 -1.34 0.20 15.02
C GLN A 90 -1.09 0.23 13.50
N THR A 91 -0.11 1.04 13.05
CA THR A 91 0.33 1.07 11.65
C THR A 91 0.88 -0.27 11.20
N GLU A 92 1.70 -0.93 12.03
CA GLU A 92 2.22 -2.27 11.77
C GLU A 92 1.11 -3.29 11.63
N LYS A 93 0.15 -3.29 12.56
CA LYS A 93 -1.01 -4.21 12.51
C LYS A 93 -1.80 -4.03 11.21
N GLU A 94 -2.07 -2.79 10.81
CA GLU A 94 -2.79 -2.49 9.58
C GLU A 94 -2.00 -2.92 8.33
N PHE A 95 -0.71 -2.59 8.26
CA PHE A 95 0.14 -2.99 7.14
C PHE A 95 0.27 -4.50 7.01
N ARG A 96 0.38 -5.24 8.11
CA ARG A 96 0.37 -6.70 8.11
C ARG A 96 -0.90 -7.25 7.48
N ALA A 97 -2.07 -6.77 7.92
CA ALA A 97 -3.36 -7.19 7.37
C ALA A 97 -3.47 -6.90 5.87
N GLN A 98 -2.95 -5.76 5.41
CA GLN A 98 -2.93 -5.42 3.98
C GLN A 98 -1.99 -6.35 3.18
N ILE A 99 -0.77 -6.59 3.68
CA ILE A 99 0.19 -7.50 3.03
C ILE A 99 -0.38 -8.92 2.96
N GLU A 100 -0.90 -9.43 4.07
CA GLU A 100 -1.48 -10.77 4.17
C GLU A 100 -2.67 -10.94 3.24
N ARG A 101 -3.54 -9.93 3.14
CA ARG A 101 -4.68 -9.95 2.21
C ARG A 101 -4.23 -10.03 0.75
N VAL A 102 -3.16 -9.34 0.36
CA VAL A 102 -2.59 -9.46 -0.99
C VAL A 102 -1.91 -10.81 -1.19
N GLN A 103 -1.12 -11.28 -0.21
CA GLN A 103 -0.42 -12.57 -0.30
C GLN A 103 -1.36 -13.77 -0.38
N ALA A 104 -2.58 -13.65 0.14
CA ALA A 104 -3.60 -14.69 0.04
C ALA A 104 -4.06 -14.95 -1.41
N VAL A 105 -3.88 -13.99 -2.32
CA VAL A 105 -4.37 -14.06 -3.70
C VAL A 105 -3.27 -14.03 -4.76
N ALA A 106 -2.10 -13.45 -4.45
CA ALA A 106 -0.98 -13.35 -5.38
C ALA A 106 0.35 -13.22 -4.63
N LYS A 107 1.47 -13.44 -5.33
CA LYS A 107 2.82 -13.25 -4.76
C LYS A 107 3.36 -11.87 -5.14
N PRO A 108 3.33 -10.87 -4.23
CA PRO A 108 3.88 -9.56 -4.52
C PRO A 108 5.41 -9.57 -4.53
N ASP A 109 6.02 -8.73 -5.37
CA ASP A 109 7.47 -8.57 -5.48
C ASP A 109 7.98 -7.23 -4.92
N HIS A 110 7.11 -6.21 -4.79
CA HIS A 110 7.48 -4.92 -4.23
C HIS A 110 6.43 -4.34 -3.28
N ILE A 111 6.86 -3.38 -2.46
CA ILE A 111 5.99 -2.57 -1.61
C ILE A 111 6.16 -1.10 -1.97
N ASP A 112 5.04 -0.41 -2.12
CA ASP A 112 4.96 1.03 -2.06
C ASP A 112 3.77 1.47 -1.22
N SER A 113 3.42 2.76 -1.25
CA SER A 113 2.28 3.24 -0.47
C SER A 113 1.61 4.46 -1.06
N HIS A 114 0.35 4.63 -0.69
CA HIS A 114 -0.47 5.78 -1.05
C HIS A 114 0.10 7.05 -0.44
N VAL A 115 0.19 8.12 -1.24
CA VAL A 115 0.80 9.41 -0.89
C VAL A 115 2.20 9.28 -0.26
N HIS A 116 2.97 8.25 -0.64
CA HIS A 116 4.33 8.02 -0.16
C HIS A 116 4.49 7.96 1.37
N VAL A 117 3.46 7.56 2.14
CA VAL A 117 3.57 7.42 3.60
C VAL A 117 4.70 6.47 4.06
N HIS A 118 5.04 5.45 3.27
CA HIS A 118 6.20 4.58 3.53
C HIS A 118 7.53 5.33 3.56
N ALA A 119 7.63 6.52 2.95
CA ALA A 119 8.85 7.35 2.96
C ALA A 119 9.17 7.94 4.35
N ILE A 120 8.17 8.04 5.23
CA ILE A 120 8.32 8.66 6.56
C ILE A 120 9.30 7.80 7.37
N PRO A 121 10.43 8.32 7.90
CA PRO A 121 11.54 7.46 8.32
C PRO A 121 11.23 6.37 9.35
N PRO A 122 10.43 6.62 10.42
CA PRO A 122 10.01 5.55 11.33
C PRO A 122 9.13 4.49 10.63
N ILE A 123 8.25 4.91 9.72
CA ILE A 123 7.38 4.03 8.93
C ILE A 123 8.20 3.24 7.90
N PHE A 124 9.19 3.86 7.25
CA PHE A 124 10.08 3.18 6.30
C PHE A 124 10.82 2.02 6.97
N LYS A 125 11.37 2.24 8.18
CA LYS A 125 12.02 1.18 8.97
C LYS A 125 11.07 0.02 9.26
N LEU A 126 9.81 0.33 9.61
CA LEU A 126 8.75 -0.66 9.80
C LEU A 126 8.48 -1.43 8.50
N VAL A 127 8.26 -0.74 7.38
CA VAL A 127 7.98 -1.36 6.08
C VAL A 127 9.14 -2.26 5.64
N CYS A 128 10.40 -1.84 5.78
CA CYS A 128 11.55 -2.68 5.46
C CYS A 128 11.63 -3.94 6.33
N ARG A 129 11.22 -3.86 7.60
CA ARG A 129 11.14 -5.04 8.48
C ARG A 129 10.05 -6.00 8.00
N LEU A 130 8.85 -5.48 7.70
CA LEU A 130 7.75 -6.28 7.17
C LEU A 130 8.10 -6.90 5.82
N ALA A 131 8.74 -6.16 4.91
CA ALA A 131 9.19 -6.67 3.62
C ALA A 131 10.11 -7.89 3.79
N LYS A 132 11.07 -7.84 4.73
CA LYS A 132 11.93 -8.98 5.06
C LYS A 132 11.13 -10.16 5.63
N GLU A 133 10.19 -9.89 6.54
CA GLU A 133 9.38 -10.91 7.20
C GLU A 133 8.47 -11.66 6.21
N TYR A 134 7.78 -10.92 5.35
CA TYR A 134 6.87 -11.46 4.34
C TYR A 134 7.56 -11.83 3.02
N LYS A 135 8.90 -11.79 2.98
CA LYS A 135 9.75 -12.17 1.84
C LYS A 135 9.44 -11.38 0.55
N ILE A 136 9.14 -10.10 0.68
CA ILE A 136 8.93 -9.17 -0.44
C ILE A 136 10.26 -8.45 -0.72
N PRO A 137 10.92 -8.70 -1.87
CA PRO A 137 12.31 -8.32 -2.07
C PRO A 137 12.55 -6.81 -2.23
N TYR A 138 11.55 -6.05 -2.70
CA TYR A 138 11.74 -4.63 -3.01
C TYR A 138 10.81 -3.73 -2.19
N VAL A 139 11.35 -2.59 -1.73
CA VAL A 139 10.56 -1.49 -1.19
C VAL A 139 10.92 -0.26 -2.02
N ARG A 140 9.91 0.43 -2.56
CA ARG A 140 10.14 1.65 -3.34
C ARG A 140 10.88 2.68 -2.49
N THR A 141 11.90 3.29 -3.08
CA THR A 141 12.63 4.41 -2.48
C THR A 141 12.33 5.68 -3.27
N GLN A 142 12.30 6.82 -2.59
CA GLN A 142 12.19 8.14 -3.21
C GLN A 142 13.61 8.63 -3.44
N ASN A 143 14.20 8.27 -4.57
CA ASN A 143 15.46 8.89 -4.98
C ASN A 143 15.17 10.27 -5.58
N GLU A 144 14.93 11.24 -4.70
CA GLU A 144 14.64 12.63 -5.05
C GLU A 144 15.83 13.51 -4.72
N ILE A 145 16.19 14.41 -5.63
CA ILE A 145 17.14 15.48 -5.34
C ILE A 145 16.42 16.46 -4.40
N LEU A 146 16.99 16.73 -3.24
CA LEU A 146 16.44 17.73 -2.32
C LEU A 146 16.60 19.13 -2.93
N TYR A 147 15.52 19.67 -3.50
CA TYR A 147 15.42 21.07 -3.88
C TYR A 147 15.01 21.90 -2.66
N ALA A 148 15.91 22.03 -1.69
CA ALA A 148 15.76 23.04 -0.63
C ALA A 148 16.28 24.36 -1.18
N VAL A 149 15.35 25.17 -1.73
CA VAL A 149 15.61 26.57 -2.09
C VAL A 149 15.52 27.44 -0.86
#